data_AF-D7FAE7-F1
#
_entry.id   AF-D7FAE7-F1
#
_cell.length_a   1.000
_cell.length_b   1.000
_cell.length_c   1.000
_cell.angle_alpha   90.00
_cell.angle_beta   90.00
_cell.angle_gamma   90.00
#
_symmetry.space_group_name_H-M   'P 1'
#
loop_
_entity.id
_entity.type
_entity.pdbx_description
1 polymer ?
#
loop_
_entity_poly.entity_id
_entity_poly.type
_entity_poly.pdbx_seq_one_letter_code
_entity_poly.pdbx_strand_id
1 'polypeptide(L)'
;LRYIFRYAQFIGTIFFCLHNKKDDETVFIRNWLKWLNVTHRILTFTRFFWVYLGSISIKTNRVQQVLHVMRLVLSIPNVAVILGYHIFRGPEIVDLVNKFLRLFRQVSDLFKPKTPGFGGRRELILILLNLVSFAHEQTYLWFTIRKGFSCRFIIDWYCDFYLVSATNIFIHINSIGYLSLGVLYSELNRYVYTNLRIQLQKFNTSGSQQKIRRVQNRLEKCISLYREIYHTSIIFYKLFVPPLFLALIYKVVLIALIGLNMAVEFYINSFVFWILLGKHVLDLFLVTASVEGAVNQFLNIGMQFGNVGDLSKFQTT
;
A
#
# COMPACT_ATOMS: atom_id res chain seq x y z
N LEU A 1 14.08 2.34 -5.99
CA LEU A 1 13.34 1.19 -5.40
C LEU A 1 14.17 0.32 -4.47
N ARG A 2 15.31 -0.24 -4.90
CA ARG A 2 16.13 -1.17 -4.07
C ARG A 2 16.60 -0.57 -2.73
N TYR A 3 16.99 0.71 -2.72
CA TYR A 3 17.37 1.42 -1.48
C TYR A 3 16.18 1.59 -0.53
N ILE A 4 15.02 1.98 -1.06
CA ILE A 4 13.75 2.11 -0.31
C ILE A 4 13.30 0.75 0.23
N PHE A 5 13.48 -0.32 -0.55
CA PHE A 5 13.18 -1.69 -0.11
C PHE A 5 14.09 -2.13 1.04
N ARG A 6 15.40 -1.85 0.95
CA ARG A 6 16.35 -2.12 2.05
C ARG A 6 16.07 -1.26 3.29
N TYR A 7 15.66 -0.02 3.10
CA TYR A 7 15.25 0.88 4.18
C TYR A 7 13.96 0.38 4.86
N ALA A 8 12.98 -0.07 4.09
CA ALA A 8 11.77 -0.71 4.59
C ALA A 8 12.04 -2.07 5.25
N GLN A 9 13.04 -2.83 4.80
CA GLN A 9 13.52 -4.02 5.53
C GLN A 9 14.16 -3.66 6.86
N PHE A 10 14.96 -2.59 6.89
CA PHE A 10 15.65 -2.10 8.09
C PHE A 10 14.68 -1.57 9.15
N ILE A 11 13.63 -0.85 8.74
CA ILE A 11 12.56 -0.38 9.65
C ILE A 11 11.60 -1.54 10.04
N GLY A 12 11.88 -2.79 9.66
CA GLY A 12 11.00 -3.92 9.98
C GLY A 12 9.58 -3.73 9.43
N THR A 13 9.49 -3.04 8.30
CA THR A 13 8.28 -2.68 7.56
C THR A 13 8.02 -3.74 6.49
N ILE A 14 9.07 -4.23 5.83
CA ILE A 14 9.02 -5.34 4.88
C ILE A 14 9.86 -6.50 5.41
N PHE A 15 9.26 -7.69 5.55
CA PHE A 15 9.88 -8.85 6.19
C PHE A 15 10.50 -9.85 5.23
N PHE A 16 10.53 -9.48 3.95
CA PHE A 16 10.86 -10.39 2.88
C PHE A 16 12.14 -9.98 2.19
N CYS A 17 12.96 -10.95 1.82
CA CYS A 17 14.16 -10.77 1.03
C CYS A 17 13.85 -10.92 -0.44
N LEU A 18 14.39 -10.01 -1.27
CA LEU A 18 14.47 -10.20 -2.71
C LEU A 18 15.57 -11.25 -2.99
N HIS A 19 15.18 -12.35 -3.61
CA HIS A 19 16.10 -13.29 -4.24
C HIS A 19 16.14 -13.00 -5.73
N ASN A 20 17.34 -12.81 -6.26
CA ASN A 20 17.53 -12.63 -7.69
C ASN A 20 18.06 -13.95 -8.26
N LYS A 21 17.17 -14.80 -8.78
CA LYS A 21 17.60 -15.85 -9.73
C LYS A 21 17.69 -15.19 -11.10
N LYS A 22 18.62 -15.66 -11.94
CA LYS A 22 19.03 -15.03 -13.21
C LYS A 22 17.88 -14.55 -14.12
N ASP A 23 16.67 -15.09 -14.00
CA ASP A 23 15.46 -14.66 -14.74
C ASP A 23 14.19 -14.47 -13.88
N ASP A 24 14.28 -14.59 -12.54
CA ASP A 24 13.12 -14.56 -11.65
C ASP A 24 13.44 -13.87 -10.30
N GLU A 25 13.06 -12.59 -10.17
CA GLU A 25 13.02 -11.91 -8.87
C GLU A 25 11.87 -12.48 -8.03
N THR A 26 12.21 -13.27 -7.01
CA THR A 26 11.25 -13.88 -6.09
C THR A 26 11.45 -13.33 -4.69
N VAL A 27 10.38 -13.27 -3.92
CA VAL A 27 10.36 -12.76 -2.56
C VAL A 27 10.21 -13.93 -1.59
N PHE A 28 11.01 -13.97 -0.52
CA PHE A 28 10.98 -15.05 0.49
C PHE A 28 11.22 -14.54 1.91
N ILE A 29 10.78 -15.30 2.93
CA ILE A 29 11.02 -14.99 4.34
C ILE A 29 12.30 -15.69 4.83
N ARG A 30 13.15 -14.97 5.56
CA ARG A 30 14.19 -15.58 6.40
C ARG A 30 13.68 -15.70 7.84
N ASN A 31 13.64 -16.92 8.38
CA ASN A 31 13.11 -17.18 9.73
C ASN A 31 13.80 -16.36 10.82
N TRP A 32 15.13 -16.18 10.76
CA TRP A 32 15.85 -15.30 11.70
C TRP A 32 15.35 -13.85 11.65
N LEU A 33 15.17 -13.29 10.45
CA LEU A 33 14.75 -11.90 10.26
C LEU A 33 13.29 -11.68 10.71
N LYS A 34 12.46 -12.72 10.59
CA LYS A 34 11.10 -12.75 11.15
C LYS A 34 11.15 -12.56 12.67
N TRP A 35 11.86 -13.46 13.37
CA TRP A 35 11.92 -13.42 14.84
C TRP A 35 12.62 -12.17 15.38
N LEU A 36 13.68 -11.69 14.71
CA LEU A 36 14.32 -10.43 15.07
C LEU A 36 13.34 -9.25 15.03
N ASN A 37 12.52 -9.15 13.97
CA ASN A 37 11.53 -8.09 13.84
C ASN A 37 10.39 -8.21 14.86
N VAL A 38 9.96 -9.43 15.20
CA VAL A 38 8.98 -9.67 16.27
C VAL A 38 9.53 -9.20 17.61
N THR A 39 10.73 -9.65 17.98
CA THR A 39 11.37 -9.30 19.25
C THR A 39 11.58 -7.80 19.36
N HIS A 40 12.13 -7.18 18.30
CA HIS A 40 12.32 -5.73 18.24
C HIS A 40 11.01 -4.95 18.43
N ARG A 41 9.93 -5.42 17.81
CA ARG A 41 8.60 -4.80 17.93
C ARG A 41 8.01 -4.92 19.32
N ILE A 42 8.16 -6.07 19.98
CA ILE A 42 7.73 -6.25 21.37
C ILE A 42 8.52 -5.29 22.27
N LEU A 43 9.85 -5.22 22.13
CA LEU A 43 10.70 -4.33 22.92
C LEU A 43 10.33 -2.85 22.77
N THR A 44 10.18 -2.37 21.52
CA THR A 44 9.78 -0.97 21.25
C THR A 44 8.40 -0.66 21.81
N PHE A 45 7.43 -1.58 21.70
CA PHE A 45 6.08 -1.39 22.22
C PHE A 45 6.05 -1.39 23.75
N THR A 46 6.75 -2.32 24.41
CA THR A 46 6.86 -2.34 25.87
C THR A 46 7.45 -1.04 26.40
N ARG A 47 8.52 -0.54 25.76
CA ARG A 47 9.13 0.75 26.13
C ARG A 47 8.14 1.91 25.95
N PHE A 48 7.48 1.98 24.80
CA PHE A 48 6.44 2.97 24.51
C PHE A 48 5.33 2.94 25.56
N PHE A 49 4.83 1.76 25.91
CA PHE A 49 3.77 1.58 26.91
C PHE A 49 4.17 2.15 28.28
N TRP A 50 5.38 1.83 28.76
CA TRP A 50 5.88 2.33 30.04
C TRP A 50 6.07 3.84 30.07
N VAL A 51 6.61 4.42 28.99
CA VAL A 51 6.84 5.88 28.90
C VAL A 51 5.51 6.65 28.91
N TYR A 52 4.50 6.15 28.18
CA TYR A 52 3.18 6.78 28.14
C TYR A 52 2.43 6.61 29.47
N LEU A 53 2.52 5.45 30.11
CA LEU A 53 1.93 5.22 31.44
C LEU A 53 2.51 6.18 32.48
N GLY A 54 3.84 6.35 32.51
CA GLY A 54 4.49 7.32 33.38
C GLY A 54 4.09 8.76 33.07
N SER A 55 3.93 9.10 31.78
CA SER A 55 3.51 10.44 31.35
C SER A 55 2.08 10.79 31.75
N ILE A 56 1.18 9.79 31.77
CA ILE A 56 -0.21 9.95 32.24
C ILE A 56 -0.23 10.29 33.73
N SER A 57 0.58 9.60 34.53
CA SER A 57 0.64 9.79 35.99
C SER A 57 1.26 11.13 36.41
N ILE A 58 2.18 11.69 35.63
CA ILE A 58 2.93 12.91 35.99
C ILE A 58 2.23 14.19 35.49
N LYS A 59 1.53 14.16 34.36
CA LYS A 59 0.98 15.38 33.75
C LYS A 59 -0.28 15.88 34.47
N THR A 60 -0.28 17.13 34.89
CA THR A 60 -1.43 17.76 35.60
C THR A 60 -2.56 18.21 34.66
N ASN A 61 -2.27 18.45 33.38
CA ASN A 61 -3.27 18.92 32.42
C ASN A 61 -4.17 17.77 31.94
N ARG A 62 -5.46 17.82 32.28
CA ARG A 62 -6.47 16.81 31.93
C ARG A 62 -6.60 16.58 30.42
N VAL A 63 -6.48 17.62 29.60
CA VAL A 63 -6.57 17.48 28.13
C VAL A 63 -5.41 16.62 27.63
N GLN A 64 -4.19 16.94 28.03
CA GLN A 64 -3.00 16.18 27.62
C GLN A 64 -3.00 14.75 28.16
N GLN A 65 -3.54 14.51 29.36
CA GLN A 65 -3.72 13.15 29.89
C GLN A 65 -4.67 12.32 29.02
N VAL A 66 -5.84 12.87 28.66
CA VAL A 66 -6.81 12.19 27.78
C VAL A 66 -6.18 11.87 26.41
N LEU A 67 -5.40 12.80 25.85
CA LEU A 67 -4.68 12.57 24.59
C LEU A 67 -3.72 11.37 24.67
N HIS A 68 -2.95 11.27 25.75
CA HIS A 68 -1.99 10.17 25.95
C HIS A 68 -2.67 8.83 26.20
N VAL A 69 -3.75 8.82 26.98
CA VAL A 69 -4.58 7.62 27.21
C VAL A 69 -5.17 7.13 25.89
N MET A 70 -5.79 8.01 25.11
CA MET A 70 -6.38 7.64 23.81
C MET A 70 -5.33 7.10 22.84
N ARG A 71 -4.16 7.74 22.75
CA ARG A 71 -3.06 7.28 21.90
C ARG A 71 -2.59 5.88 22.31
N LEU A 72 -2.46 5.62 23.61
CA LEU A 72 -2.07 4.31 24.13
C LEU A 72 -3.11 3.25 23.79
N VAL A 73 -4.38 3.49 24.11
CA VAL A 73 -5.50 2.57 23.88
C VAL A 73 -5.64 2.21 22.39
N LEU A 74 -5.50 3.19 21.49
CA LEU A 74 -5.62 2.96 20.04
C LEU A 74 -4.38 2.28 19.44
N SER A 75 -3.21 2.37 20.07
CA SER A 75 -1.99 1.72 19.59
C SER A 75 -1.97 0.20 19.85
N ILE A 76 -2.57 -0.26 20.96
CA ILE A 76 -2.65 -1.68 21.35
C ILE A 76 -3.22 -2.57 20.24
N PRO A 77 -4.43 -2.32 19.70
CA PRO A 77 -5.00 -3.18 18.67
C PRO A 77 -4.18 -3.15 17.38
N ASN A 78 -3.60 -2.00 17.01
CA ASN A 78 -2.75 -1.88 15.83
C ASN A 78 -1.50 -2.77 15.94
N VAL A 79 -0.83 -2.75 17.10
CA VAL A 79 0.36 -3.60 17.34
C VAL A 79 -0.01 -5.07 17.36
N ALA A 80 -1.12 -5.43 18.03
CA ALA A 80 -1.61 -6.80 18.07
C ALA A 80 -1.89 -7.34 16.66
N VAL A 81 -2.56 -6.54 15.81
CA VAL A 81 -2.81 -6.89 14.41
C VAL A 81 -1.50 -7.06 13.66
N ILE A 82 -0.55 -6.12 13.74
CA ILE A 82 0.71 -6.25 12.98
C ILE A 82 1.50 -7.49 13.42
N LEU A 83 1.57 -7.75 14.74
CA LEU A 83 2.23 -8.95 15.27
C LEU A 83 1.54 -10.23 14.77
N GLY A 84 0.21 -10.29 14.82
CA GLY A 84 -0.55 -11.42 14.30
C GLY A 84 -0.31 -11.65 12.81
N TYR A 85 -0.31 -10.58 12.01
CA TYR A 85 0.00 -10.66 10.58
C TYR A 85 1.41 -11.18 10.32
N HIS A 86 2.38 -10.71 11.11
CA HIS A 86 3.77 -11.11 10.99
C HIS A 86 3.98 -12.59 11.38
N ILE A 87 3.31 -13.06 12.44
CA ILE A 87 3.46 -14.43 12.95
C ILE A 87 2.71 -15.44 12.06
N PHE A 88 1.42 -15.18 11.79
CA PHE A 88 0.51 -16.15 11.17
C PHE A 88 0.39 -15.99 9.65
N ARG A 89 0.37 -14.76 9.13
CA ARG A 89 0.07 -14.48 7.71
C ARG A 89 1.28 -14.13 6.86
N GLY A 90 2.49 -14.21 7.42
CA GLY A 90 3.74 -13.96 6.68
C GLY A 90 3.81 -14.71 5.33
N PRO A 91 3.59 -16.04 5.29
CA PRO A 91 3.65 -16.80 4.03
C PRO A 91 2.62 -16.35 2.99
N GLU A 92 1.39 -16.04 3.41
CA GLU A 92 0.32 -15.56 2.52
C GLU A 92 0.69 -14.23 1.86
N ILE A 93 1.33 -13.32 2.61
CA ILE A 93 1.77 -12.03 2.08
C ILE A 93 2.90 -12.22 1.06
N VAL A 94 3.84 -13.14 1.30
CA VAL A 94 4.90 -13.47 0.34
C VAL A 94 4.31 -13.97 -0.97
N ASP A 95 3.40 -14.94 -0.87
CA ASP A 95 2.75 -15.54 -2.02
C ASP A 95 1.99 -14.47 -2.83
N LEU A 96 1.29 -13.56 -2.16
CA LEU A 96 0.63 -12.44 -2.81
C LEU A 96 1.59 -11.52 -3.56
N VAL A 97 2.71 -11.14 -2.95
CA VAL A 97 3.73 -10.29 -3.61
C VAL A 97 4.32 -11.00 -4.82
N ASN A 98 4.61 -12.30 -4.71
CA ASN A 98 5.09 -13.10 -5.84
C ASN A 98 4.05 -13.20 -6.96
N LYS A 99 2.75 -13.33 -6.63
CA LYS A 99 1.65 -13.27 -7.61
C LYS A 99 1.60 -11.93 -8.33
N PHE A 100 1.74 -10.81 -7.61
CA PHE A 100 1.84 -9.49 -8.24
C PHE A 100 3.02 -9.40 -9.21
N LEU A 101 4.22 -9.80 -8.78
CA LEU A 101 5.42 -9.77 -9.64
C LEU A 101 5.23 -10.64 -10.90
N ARG A 102 4.67 -11.85 -10.73
CA ARG A 102 4.36 -12.74 -11.85
C ARG A 102 3.35 -12.13 -12.80
N LEU A 103 2.28 -11.52 -12.30
CA LEU A 103 1.27 -10.85 -13.12
C LEU A 103 1.87 -9.69 -13.92
N PHE A 104 2.70 -8.85 -13.29
CA PHE A 104 3.39 -7.76 -13.98
C PHE A 104 4.29 -8.27 -15.11
N ARG A 105 5.00 -9.38 -14.89
CA ARG A 105 5.80 -10.00 -15.95
C ARG A 105 4.96 -10.58 -17.07
N GLN A 106 3.93 -11.37 -16.73
CA GLN A 106 3.05 -11.95 -17.75
C GLN A 106 2.38 -10.88 -18.62
N VAL A 107 1.94 -9.77 -18.02
CA VAL A 107 1.39 -8.61 -18.72
C VAL A 107 2.47 -7.94 -19.58
N SER A 108 3.67 -7.72 -19.04
CA SER A 108 4.80 -7.13 -19.78
C SER A 108 5.23 -8.00 -20.97
N ASP A 109 5.37 -9.30 -20.78
CA ASP A 109 5.80 -10.25 -21.83
C ASP A 109 4.75 -10.40 -22.92
N LEU A 110 3.47 -10.38 -22.53
CA LEU A 110 2.36 -10.53 -23.47
C LEU A 110 2.16 -9.27 -24.33
N PHE A 111 2.35 -8.09 -23.75
CA PHE A 111 2.02 -6.82 -24.40
C PHE A 111 3.23 -6.07 -24.93
N LYS A 112 4.46 -6.43 -24.52
CA LYS A 112 5.73 -5.78 -24.89
C LYS A 112 5.57 -4.26 -24.93
N PRO A 113 5.30 -3.62 -23.78
CA PRO A 113 4.98 -2.20 -23.74
C PRO A 113 6.09 -1.39 -24.41
N LYS A 114 5.71 -0.44 -25.28
CA LYS A 114 6.65 0.42 -26.03
C LYS A 114 7.53 1.27 -25.11
N THR A 115 7.10 1.49 -23.88
CA THR A 115 7.81 2.25 -22.85
C THR A 115 8.10 1.34 -21.67
N PRO A 116 9.38 1.09 -21.31
CA PRO A 116 9.71 0.37 -20.10
C PRO A 116 9.35 1.24 -18.88
N GLY A 117 8.40 0.82 -18.05
CA GLY A 117 7.99 1.57 -16.87
C GLY A 117 6.74 1.02 -16.18
N PHE A 118 6.56 1.43 -14.91
CA PHE A 118 5.36 1.15 -14.13
C PHE A 118 4.34 2.29 -14.31
N GLY A 119 3.17 1.97 -14.88
CA GLY A 119 2.08 2.93 -15.04
C GLY A 119 2.41 4.13 -15.93
N GLY A 120 1.63 5.20 -15.78
CA GLY A 120 1.82 6.48 -16.46
C GLY A 120 2.25 7.59 -15.50
N ARG A 121 2.13 8.84 -15.97
CA ARG A 121 2.55 10.04 -15.22
C ARG A 121 1.80 10.18 -13.89
N ARG A 122 0.51 9.86 -13.85
CA ARG A 122 -0.33 9.95 -12.63
C ARG A 122 0.19 8.99 -11.56
N GLU A 123 0.45 7.76 -11.92
CA GLU A 123 0.88 6.71 -11.00
C GLU A 123 2.27 7.03 -10.43
N LEU A 124 3.16 7.54 -11.27
CA LEU A 124 4.48 8.02 -10.82
C LEU A 124 4.38 9.17 -9.82
N ILE A 125 3.49 10.14 -10.06
CA ILE A 125 3.25 11.25 -9.12
C ILE A 125 2.72 10.71 -7.78
N LEU A 126 1.77 9.75 -7.81
CA LEU A 126 1.23 9.15 -6.60
C LEU A 126 2.30 8.37 -5.81
N ILE A 127 3.18 7.62 -6.50
CA ILE A 127 4.31 6.93 -5.85
C ILE A 127 5.27 7.94 -5.22
N LEU A 128 5.58 9.02 -5.92
CA LEU A 128 6.48 10.06 -5.42
C LEU A 128 5.89 10.75 -4.19
N LEU A 129 4.61 11.14 -4.23
CA LEU A 129 3.91 11.73 -3.10
C LEU A 129 3.84 10.76 -1.92
N ASN A 130 3.61 9.48 -2.18
CA ASN A 130 3.61 8.44 -1.16
C ASN A 130 5.00 8.29 -0.50
N LEU A 131 6.07 8.35 -1.29
CA LEU A 131 7.44 8.34 -0.78
C LEU A 131 7.78 9.61 0.03
N VAL A 132 7.37 10.78 -0.44
CA VAL A 132 7.55 12.05 0.27
C VAL A 132 6.78 12.03 1.58
N SER A 133 5.53 11.54 1.58
CA SER A 133 4.72 11.42 2.80
C SER A 133 5.37 10.48 3.82
N PHE A 134 5.88 9.34 3.35
CA PHE A 134 6.63 8.40 4.18
C PHE A 134 7.91 9.04 4.75
N ALA A 135 8.71 9.73 3.92
CA ALA A 135 9.94 10.40 4.36
C ALA A 135 9.65 11.53 5.36
N HIS A 136 8.60 12.32 5.12
CA HIS A 136 8.17 13.40 6.00
C HIS A 136 7.83 12.86 7.40
N GLU A 137 7.16 11.72 7.47
CA GLU A 137 6.84 11.05 8.73
C GLU A 137 8.10 10.73 9.56
N GLN A 138 9.18 10.36 8.90
CA GLN A 138 10.46 10.06 9.55
C GLN A 138 11.14 11.31 10.09
N THR A 139 11.07 12.42 9.35
CA THR A 139 11.71 13.70 9.72
C THR A 139 10.93 14.49 10.78
N TYR A 140 9.61 14.33 10.84
CA TYR A 140 8.76 15.11 11.73
C TYR A 140 9.06 14.85 13.21
N LEU A 141 9.22 13.58 13.60
CA LEU A 141 9.54 13.22 14.98
C LEU A 141 10.89 13.84 15.42
N TRP A 142 11.78 14.11 14.47
CA TRP A 142 13.07 14.77 14.72
C TRP A 142 12.92 16.27 15.04
N PHE A 143 11.88 16.95 14.52
CA PHE A 143 11.71 18.39 14.71
C PHE A 143 11.07 18.75 16.05
N THR A 144 10.37 17.82 16.69
CA THR A 144 9.84 17.96 18.06
C THR A 144 10.92 17.91 19.16
N ILE A 145 12.19 17.75 18.79
CA ILE A 145 13.35 17.72 19.69
C ILE A 145 13.69 19.14 20.15
N ARG A 146 13.10 19.58 21.27
CA ARG A 146 13.41 20.89 21.90
C ARG A 146 14.12 20.78 23.24
N LYS A 147 14.45 19.57 23.72
CA LYS A 147 15.17 19.34 24.98
C LYS A 147 16.36 18.39 24.76
N GLY A 148 17.43 18.61 25.50
CA GLY A 148 18.79 18.12 25.23
C GLY A 148 18.91 16.64 24.86
N PHE A 149 19.89 16.35 24.01
CA PHE A 149 20.23 15.00 23.56
C PHE A 149 20.70 14.12 24.73
N SER A 150 19.79 13.30 25.25
CA SER A 150 20.11 12.21 26.18
C SER A 150 19.93 10.87 25.48
N CYS A 151 20.76 9.87 25.81
CA CYS A 151 20.58 8.50 25.30
C CYS A 151 19.17 7.95 25.57
N ARG A 152 18.57 8.29 26.72
CA ARG A 152 17.19 7.90 27.05
C ARG A 152 16.18 8.50 26.06
N PHE A 153 16.37 9.77 25.72
CA PHE A 153 15.52 10.46 24.76
C PHE A 153 15.61 9.84 23.36
N ILE A 154 16.81 9.48 22.91
CA ILE A 154 17.01 8.82 21.60
C ILE A 154 16.29 7.47 21.55
N ILE A 155 16.36 6.68 22.63
CA ILE A 155 15.68 5.39 22.73
C ILE A 155 14.15 5.59 22.69
N ASP A 156 13.62 6.51 23.48
CA ASP A 156 12.17 6.76 23.55
C ASP A 156 11.63 7.30 22.21
N TRP A 157 12.40 8.19 21.59
CA TRP A 157 12.13 8.72 20.26
C TRP A 157 12.09 7.61 19.21
N TYR A 158 13.11 6.74 19.19
CA TYR A 158 13.18 5.64 18.23
C TYR A 158 12.02 4.64 18.43
N CYS A 159 11.62 4.38 19.67
CA CYS A 159 10.48 3.52 19.96
C CYS A 159 9.17 4.14 19.45
N ASP A 160 8.94 5.44 19.67
CA ASP A 160 7.76 6.14 19.15
C ASP A 160 7.76 6.17 17.62
N PHE A 161 8.92 6.49 17.03
CA PHE A 161 9.14 6.48 15.59
C PHE A 161 8.84 5.14 14.94
N TYR A 162 9.37 4.06 15.50
CA TYR A 162 9.17 2.73 14.98
C TYR A 162 7.69 2.34 15.05
N LEU A 163 7.02 2.66 16.16
CA LEU A 163 5.60 2.37 16.35
C LEU A 163 4.71 3.14 15.36
N VAL A 164 4.93 4.45 15.22
CA VAL A 164 4.14 5.31 14.31
C VAL A 164 4.35 4.91 12.85
N SER A 165 5.60 4.66 12.46
CA SER A 165 5.91 4.18 11.10
C SER A 165 5.22 2.84 10.83
N ALA A 166 5.21 1.96 11.83
CA ALA A 166 4.60 0.65 11.75
C ALA A 166 3.06 0.69 11.68
N THR A 167 2.38 1.68 12.25
CA THR A 167 0.93 1.82 12.10
C THR A 167 0.55 2.40 10.73
N ASN A 168 1.39 3.29 10.20
CA ASN A 168 1.14 3.95 8.92
C ASN A 168 1.54 3.11 7.69
N ILE A 169 2.37 2.08 7.88
CA ILE A 169 2.77 1.18 6.80
C ILE A 169 1.60 0.60 6.01
N PHE A 170 0.50 0.22 6.68
CA PHE A 170 -0.61 -0.42 6.01
C PHE A 170 -1.30 0.53 5.03
N ILE A 171 -1.31 1.83 5.32
CA ILE A 171 -1.85 2.86 4.43
C ILE A 171 -0.97 2.94 3.17
N HIS A 172 0.35 2.98 3.33
CA HIS A 172 1.29 3.03 2.21
C HIS A 172 1.27 1.75 1.37
N ILE A 173 1.23 0.57 1.99
CA ILE A 173 1.09 -0.73 1.32
C ILE A 173 -0.23 -0.78 0.56
N ASN A 174 -1.34 -0.36 1.18
CA ASN A 174 -2.64 -0.37 0.51
C ASN A 174 -2.65 0.57 -0.69
N SER A 175 -2.13 1.80 -0.56
CA SER A 175 -2.00 2.72 -1.68
C SER A 175 -1.20 2.11 -2.83
N ILE A 176 -0.02 1.53 -2.57
CA ILE A 176 0.82 0.90 -3.60
C ILE A 176 0.12 -0.32 -4.21
N GLY A 177 -0.55 -1.14 -3.41
CA GLY A 177 -1.25 -2.33 -3.89
C GLY A 177 -2.44 -2.00 -4.79
N TYR A 178 -3.27 -1.02 -4.41
CA TYR A 178 -4.35 -0.55 -5.26
C TYR A 178 -3.84 0.14 -6.53
N LEU A 179 -2.77 0.94 -6.43
CA LEU A 179 -2.12 1.53 -7.60
C LEU A 179 -1.63 0.45 -8.57
N SER A 180 -1.05 -0.63 -8.03
CA SER A 180 -0.56 -1.78 -8.81
C SER A 180 -1.70 -2.50 -9.52
N LEU A 181 -2.82 -2.74 -8.84
CA LEU A 181 -4.02 -3.30 -9.46
C LEU A 181 -4.57 -2.39 -10.57
N GLY A 182 -4.62 -1.08 -10.32
CA GLY A 182 -5.05 -0.10 -11.32
C GLY A 182 -4.19 -0.12 -12.58
N VAL A 183 -2.87 -0.21 -12.45
CA VAL A 183 -1.94 -0.33 -13.58
C VAL A 183 -2.16 -1.63 -14.36
N LEU A 184 -2.27 -2.77 -13.66
CA LEU A 184 -2.51 -4.07 -14.29
C LEU A 184 -3.79 -4.06 -15.12
N TYR A 185 -4.89 -3.53 -14.56
CA TYR A 185 -6.15 -3.40 -15.27
C TYR A 185 -6.07 -2.41 -16.43
N SER A 186 -5.41 -1.26 -16.25
CA SER A 186 -5.25 -0.27 -17.31
C SER A 186 -4.48 -0.81 -18.51
N GLU A 187 -3.40 -1.56 -18.28
CA GLU A 187 -2.58 -2.12 -19.36
C GLU A 187 -3.37 -3.19 -20.15
N LEU A 188 -4.11 -4.04 -19.45
CA LEU A 188 -5.00 -5.01 -20.08
C LEU A 188 -6.13 -4.34 -20.87
N ASN A 189 -6.80 -3.35 -20.29
CA ASN A 189 -7.85 -2.57 -20.94
C ASN A 189 -7.32 -1.92 -22.22
N ARG A 190 -6.14 -1.30 -22.14
CA ARG A 190 -5.47 -0.65 -23.28
C ARG A 190 -5.17 -1.65 -24.38
N TYR A 191 -4.67 -2.84 -24.05
CA TYR A 191 -4.39 -3.88 -25.03
C TYR A 191 -5.66 -4.40 -25.72
N VAL A 192 -6.71 -4.69 -24.94
CA VAL A 192 -8.00 -5.14 -25.49
C VAL A 192 -8.58 -4.10 -26.45
N TYR A 193 -8.54 -2.83 -26.08
CA TYR A 193 -9.05 -1.74 -26.91
C TYR A 193 -8.24 -1.51 -28.19
N THR A 194 -6.91 -1.37 -28.06
CA THR A 194 -6.07 -0.96 -29.19
C THR A 194 -5.72 -2.11 -30.12
N ASN A 195 -5.41 -3.29 -29.59
CA ASN A 195 -4.94 -4.40 -30.42
C ASN A 195 -6.06 -5.37 -30.75
N LEU A 196 -6.89 -5.73 -29.76
CA LEU A 196 -7.86 -6.79 -29.95
C LEU A 196 -9.09 -6.30 -30.73
N ARG A 197 -9.65 -5.14 -30.38
CA ARG A 197 -10.81 -4.55 -31.10
C ARG A 197 -10.48 -4.23 -32.55
N ILE A 198 -9.33 -3.62 -32.82
CA ILE A 198 -8.90 -3.29 -34.19
C ILE A 198 -8.66 -4.56 -35.01
N GLN A 199 -8.10 -5.62 -34.40
CA GLN A 199 -7.95 -6.92 -35.07
C GLN A 199 -9.31 -7.54 -35.38
N LEU A 200 -10.23 -7.59 -34.42
CA LEU A 200 -11.59 -8.11 -34.60
C LEU A 200 -12.37 -7.37 -35.70
N GLN A 201 -12.33 -6.03 -35.71
CA GLN A 201 -12.99 -5.22 -36.75
C GLN A 201 -12.43 -5.48 -38.15
N LYS A 202 -11.10 -5.67 -38.29
CA LYS A 202 -10.46 -5.99 -39.56
C LYS A 202 -10.72 -7.43 -40.02
N PHE A 203 -11.03 -8.35 -39.10
CA PHE A 203 -11.27 -9.75 -39.44
C PHE A 203 -12.70 -10.04 -39.90
N ASN A 204 -13.69 -9.26 -39.43
CA ASN A 204 -15.07 -9.33 -39.94
C ASN A 204 -15.19 -9.03 -41.45
N THR A 205 -14.15 -8.50 -42.08
CA THR A 205 -14.16 -8.10 -43.50
C THR A 205 -13.52 -9.13 -44.45
N SER A 206 -12.53 -9.93 -44.03
CA SER A 206 -11.87 -10.96 -44.90
C SER A 206 -10.78 -11.81 -44.20
N GLY A 207 -11.07 -12.41 -43.03
CA GLY A 207 -10.06 -13.11 -42.23
C GLY A 207 -9.80 -14.58 -42.55
N SER A 208 -8.53 -15.01 -42.68
CA SER A 208 -8.18 -16.44 -42.75
C SER A 208 -8.40 -17.15 -41.39
N GLN A 209 -8.87 -18.40 -41.43
CA GLN A 209 -9.26 -19.20 -40.25
C GLN A 209 -8.14 -19.35 -39.21
N GLN A 210 -6.86 -19.40 -39.63
CA GLN A 210 -5.71 -19.42 -38.74
C GLN A 210 -5.52 -18.12 -37.95
N LYS A 211 -5.82 -16.95 -38.56
CA LYS A 211 -5.71 -15.67 -37.87
C LYS A 211 -6.82 -15.50 -36.83
N ILE A 212 -8.03 -15.98 -37.13
CA ILE A 212 -9.16 -16.01 -36.19
C ILE A 212 -8.81 -16.84 -34.94
N ARG A 213 -8.29 -18.06 -35.11
CA ARG A 213 -7.85 -18.91 -33.99
C ARG A 213 -6.78 -18.24 -33.12
N ARG A 214 -5.82 -17.53 -33.73
CA ARG A 214 -4.78 -16.80 -32.97
C ARG A 214 -5.34 -15.65 -32.14
N VAL A 215 -6.34 -14.93 -32.66
CA VAL A 215 -7.02 -13.85 -31.93
C VAL A 215 -7.86 -14.41 -30.79
N GLN A 216 -8.57 -15.51 -31.01
CA GLN A 216 -9.33 -16.22 -29.96
C GLN A 216 -8.42 -16.69 -28.83
N ASN A 217 -7.29 -17.36 -29.13
CA ASN A 217 -6.34 -17.78 -28.10
C ASN A 217 -5.76 -16.59 -27.30
N ARG A 218 -5.57 -15.43 -27.95
CA ARG A 218 -5.12 -14.21 -27.26
C ARG A 218 -6.21 -13.62 -26.36
N LEU A 219 -7.46 -13.66 -26.79
CA LEU A 219 -8.60 -13.23 -25.99
C LEU A 219 -8.78 -14.12 -24.75
N GLU A 220 -8.73 -15.44 -24.92
CA GLU A 220 -8.78 -16.41 -23.82
C GLU A 220 -7.66 -16.16 -22.80
N LYS A 221 -6.44 -15.90 -23.29
CA LYS A 221 -5.31 -15.52 -22.43
C LYS A 221 -5.52 -14.19 -21.71
N CYS A 222 -6.20 -13.21 -22.31
CA CYS A 222 -6.55 -11.97 -21.62
C CYS A 222 -7.61 -12.23 -20.54
N ILE A 223 -8.64 -13.02 -20.83
CA ILE A 223 -9.69 -13.40 -19.87
C ILE A 223 -9.09 -14.16 -18.68
N SER A 224 -8.15 -15.07 -18.92
CA SER A 224 -7.47 -15.78 -17.83
C SER A 224 -6.65 -14.83 -16.95
N LEU A 225 -5.93 -13.87 -17.54
CA LEU A 225 -5.21 -12.83 -16.79
C LEU A 225 -6.16 -11.94 -15.97
N TYR A 226 -7.32 -11.56 -16.51
CA TYR A 226 -8.33 -10.83 -15.75
C TYR A 226 -8.82 -11.60 -14.53
N ARG A 227 -9.10 -12.90 -14.69
CA ARG A 227 -9.50 -13.78 -13.57
C ARG A 227 -8.38 -13.88 -12.53
N GLU A 228 -7.13 -14.00 -12.96
CA GLU A 228 -5.98 -14.09 -12.06
C GLU A 228 -5.76 -12.78 -11.28
N ILE A 229 -5.92 -11.61 -11.93
CA ILE A 229 -5.86 -10.30 -11.26
C ILE A 229 -7.03 -10.13 -10.29
N TYR A 230 -8.26 -10.50 -10.69
CA TYR A 230 -9.42 -10.41 -9.81
C TYR A 230 -9.25 -11.29 -8.57
N HIS A 231 -8.81 -12.53 -8.73
CA HIS A 231 -8.51 -13.42 -7.60
C HIS A 231 -7.41 -12.84 -6.70
N THR A 232 -6.36 -12.27 -7.30
CA THR A 232 -5.29 -11.56 -6.57
C THR A 232 -5.83 -10.35 -5.81
N SER A 233 -6.76 -9.58 -6.39
CA SER A 233 -7.40 -8.45 -5.72
C SER A 233 -8.27 -8.88 -4.54
N ILE A 234 -8.95 -10.03 -4.63
CA ILE A 234 -9.74 -10.58 -3.50
C ILE A 234 -8.81 -10.97 -2.36
N ILE A 235 -7.70 -11.65 -2.65
CA ILE A 235 -6.72 -12.03 -1.63
C ILE A 235 -6.14 -10.77 -0.99
N PHE A 236 -5.73 -9.80 -1.80
CA PHE A 236 -5.22 -8.53 -1.33
C PHE A 236 -6.24 -7.80 -0.44
N TYR A 237 -7.50 -7.71 -0.86
CA TYR A 237 -8.59 -7.12 -0.09
C TYR A 237 -8.73 -7.79 1.28
N LYS A 238 -8.84 -9.12 1.30
CA LYS A 238 -9.01 -9.91 2.54
C LYS A 238 -7.83 -9.75 3.51
N LEU A 239 -6.62 -9.56 2.98
CA LEU A 239 -5.41 -9.40 3.79
C LEU A 239 -5.21 -7.96 4.26
N PHE A 240 -5.46 -6.95 3.43
CA PHE A 240 -4.97 -5.60 3.71
C PHE A 240 -6.05 -4.60 4.08
N VAL A 241 -7.33 -4.89 3.83
CA VAL A 241 -8.44 -3.98 4.20
C VAL A 241 -8.76 -3.97 5.69
N PRO A 242 -8.81 -5.11 6.42
CA PRO A 242 -9.02 -5.08 7.87
C PRO A 242 -7.96 -4.25 8.63
N PRO A 243 -6.65 -4.43 8.41
CA PRO A 243 -5.64 -3.59 9.07
C PRO A 243 -5.66 -2.14 8.56
N LEU A 244 -6.03 -1.90 7.30
CA LEU A 244 -6.23 -0.54 6.79
C LEU A 244 -7.34 0.18 7.55
N PHE A 245 -8.49 -0.47 7.76
CA PHE A 245 -9.62 0.12 8.47
C PHE A 245 -9.23 0.57 9.89
N LEU A 246 -8.49 -0.27 10.60
CA LEU A 246 -7.97 0.06 11.93
C LEU A 246 -6.97 1.23 11.88
N ALA A 247 -6.05 1.23 10.90
CA ALA A 247 -5.10 2.32 10.70
C ALA A 247 -5.79 3.65 10.34
N LEU A 248 -6.89 3.61 9.59
CA LEU A 248 -7.69 4.79 9.25
C LEU A 248 -8.43 5.34 10.46
N ILE A 249 -9.06 4.48 11.29
CA ILE A 249 -9.67 4.93 12.57
C ILE A 249 -8.62 5.60 13.44
N TYR A 250 -7.46 4.95 13.60
CA TYR A 250 -6.35 5.52 14.35
C TYR A 250 -5.95 6.90 13.83
N LYS A 251 -5.83 7.07 12.50
CA LYS A 251 -5.49 8.36 11.90
C LYS A 251 -6.57 9.41 12.09
N VAL A 252 -7.84 9.10 11.87
CA VAL A 252 -8.93 10.07 12.02
C VAL A 252 -8.99 10.58 13.46
N VAL A 253 -8.86 9.68 14.44
CA VAL A 253 -8.81 10.08 15.85
C VAL A 253 -7.56 10.92 16.12
N LEU A 254 -6.39 10.53 15.62
CA LEU A 254 -5.16 11.31 15.78
C LEU A 254 -5.28 12.72 15.20
N ILE A 255 -5.86 12.87 14.01
CA ILE A 255 -6.15 14.17 13.38
C ILE A 255 -7.07 15.00 14.27
N ALA A 256 -8.16 14.43 14.77
CA ALA A 256 -9.11 15.13 15.63
C ALA A 256 -8.45 15.60 16.94
N LEU A 257 -7.60 14.75 17.53
CA LEU A 257 -6.83 15.07 18.74
C LEU A 257 -5.83 16.20 18.51
N ILE A 258 -5.09 16.18 17.39
CA ILE A 258 -4.17 17.25 17.00
C ILE A 258 -4.96 18.55 16.77
N GLY A 259 -6.10 18.48 16.07
CA GLY A 259 -6.97 19.62 15.81
C GLY A 259 -7.51 20.25 17.09
N LEU A 260 -7.93 19.43 18.06
CA LEU A 260 -8.38 19.90 19.37
C LEU A 260 -7.24 20.58 20.15
N ASN A 261 -6.05 19.99 20.16
CA ASN A 261 -4.89 20.58 20.84
C ASN A 261 -4.53 21.94 20.22
N MET A 262 -4.61 22.05 18.90
CA MET A 262 -4.39 23.29 18.16
C MET A 262 -5.42 24.37 18.49
N ALA A 263 -6.70 24.00 18.60
CA ALA A 263 -7.77 24.93 18.94
C ALA A 263 -7.64 25.48 20.36
N VAL A 264 -7.15 24.67 21.30
CA VAL A 264 -7.02 25.04 22.73
C VAL A 264 -5.72 25.81 23.01
N GLU A 265 -4.59 25.40 22.44
CA GLU A 265 -3.26 25.91 22.80
C GLU A 265 -2.70 26.94 21.81
N PHE A 266 -3.52 27.70 21.06
CA PHE A 266 -3.14 28.71 20.03
C PHE A 266 -1.72 29.34 20.23
N TYR A 267 -0.66 28.68 19.71
CA TYR A 267 0.74 29.08 19.92
C TYR A 267 1.57 29.03 18.62
N ILE A 268 2.71 29.71 18.67
CA ILE A 268 3.74 29.95 17.62
C ILE A 268 4.20 28.68 16.85
N ASN A 269 4.01 27.47 17.39
CA ASN A 269 4.28 26.20 16.70
C ASN A 269 3.18 25.78 15.71
N SER A 270 2.19 26.64 15.44
CA SER A 270 1.05 26.36 14.56
C SER A 270 1.45 25.81 13.19
N PHE A 271 2.54 26.32 12.60
CA PHE A 271 3.00 25.87 11.28
C PHE A 271 3.36 24.37 11.23
N VAL A 272 4.00 23.85 12.27
CA VAL A 272 4.40 22.43 12.36
C VAL A 272 3.16 21.52 12.42
N PHE A 273 2.13 21.94 13.16
CA PHE A 273 0.86 21.21 13.24
C PHE A 273 0.05 21.30 11.95
N TRP A 274 0.07 22.44 11.25
CA TRP A 274 -0.54 22.57 9.92
C TRP A 274 0.10 21.62 8.90
N ILE A 275 1.44 21.51 8.91
CA ILE A 275 2.16 20.54 8.09
C ILE A 275 1.75 19.11 8.44
N LEU A 276 1.66 18.78 9.73
CA LEU A 276 1.26 17.44 10.19
C LEU A 276 -0.18 17.09 9.76
N LEU A 277 -1.10 18.05 9.90
CA LEU A 277 -2.48 17.91 9.45
C LEU A 277 -2.52 17.69 7.93
N GLY A 278 -1.83 18.53 7.16
CA GLY A 278 -1.72 18.41 5.71
C GLY A 278 -1.16 17.07 5.27
N LYS A 279 -0.15 16.55 5.97
CA LYS A 279 0.41 15.21 5.71
C LYS A 279 -0.62 14.10 5.97
N HIS A 280 -1.35 14.14 7.08
CA HIS A 280 -2.37 13.13 7.35
C HIS A 280 -3.51 13.16 6.32
N VAL A 281 -3.90 14.35 5.86
CA VAL A 281 -4.85 14.52 4.75
C VAL A 281 -4.28 13.96 3.45
N LEU A 282 -3.00 14.21 3.16
CA LEU A 282 -2.32 13.67 1.97
C LEU A 282 -2.32 12.13 1.98
N ASP A 283 -2.07 11.50 3.12
CA ASP A 283 -2.11 10.03 3.23
C ASP A 283 -3.50 9.46 2.93
N LEU A 284 -4.56 10.11 3.43
CA LEU A 284 -5.94 9.74 3.12
C LEU A 284 -6.23 9.92 1.63
N PHE A 285 -5.81 11.06 1.06
CA PHE A 285 -5.94 11.33 -0.37
C PHE A 285 -5.23 10.28 -1.23
N LEU A 286 -4.00 9.89 -0.86
CA LEU A 286 -3.23 8.88 -1.60
C LEU A 286 -3.93 7.54 -1.65
N VAL A 287 -4.45 7.05 -0.52
CA VAL A 287 -5.21 5.79 -0.48
C VAL A 287 -6.48 5.91 -1.31
N THR A 288 -7.27 6.95 -1.11
CA THR A 288 -8.53 7.16 -1.83
C THR A 288 -8.31 7.25 -3.34
N ALA A 289 -7.35 8.06 -3.79
CA ALA A 289 -7.03 8.23 -5.21
C ALA A 289 -6.50 6.93 -5.86
N SER A 290 -5.80 6.09 -5.08
CA SER A 290 -5.33 4.79 -5.54
C SER A 290 -6.48 3.79 -5.69
N VAL A 291 -7.39 3.75 -4.70
CA VAL A 291 -8.59 2.90 -4.73
C VAL A 291 -9.51 3.31 -5.88
N GLU A 292 -9.83 4.60 -6.00
CA GLU A 292 -10.67 5.13 -7.06
C GLU A 292 -10.06 4.84 -8.44
N GLY A 293 -8.75 5.02 -8.60
CA GLY A 293 -8.04 4.65 -9.82
C GLY A 293 -8.20 3.18 -10.17
N ALA A 294 -8.05 2.28 -9.19
CA ALA A 294 -8.22 0.84 -9.41
C ALA A 294 -9.67 0.47 -9.76
N VAL A 295 -10.64 1.01 -9.03
CA VAL A 295 -12.08 0.75 -9.24
C VAL A 295 -12.53 1.25 -10.60
N ASN A 296 -12.13 2.46 -11.01
CA ASN A 296 -12.49 2.99 -12.33
C ASN A 296 -11.94 2.13 -13.46
N GLN A 297 -10.70 1.63 -13.32
CA GLN A 297 -10.15 0.69 -14.30
C GLN A 297 -10.87 -0.65 -14.29
N PHE A 298 -11.30 -1.13 -13.13
CA PHE A 298 -12.10 -2.35 -13.01
C PHE A 298 -13.50 -2.20 -13.62
N LEU A 299 -14.22 -1.12 -13.35
CA LEU A 299 -15.56 -0.89 -13.90
C LEU A 299 -15.54 -0.72 -15.43
N ASN A 300 -14.47 -0.12 -15.95
CA ASN A 300 -14.26 -0.05 -17.40
C ASN A 300 -14.20 -1.44 -18.06
N ILE A 301 -13.78 -2.49 -17.33
CA ILE A 301 -13.81 -3.88 -17.82
C ILE A 301 -15.25 -4.33 -18.06
N GLY A 302 -16.16 -4.06 -17.12
CA GLY A 302 -17.57 -4.47 -17.22
C GLY A 302 -18.27 -3.87 -18.45
N MET A 303 -18.03 -2.57 -18.70
CA MET A 303 -18.51 -1.91 -19.92
C MET A 303 -17.83 -2.45 -21.19
N GLN A 304 -16.57 -2.88 -21.10
CA GLN A 304 -15.81 -3.39 -22.25
C GLN A 304 -16.18 -4.83 -22.62
N PHE A 305 -16.31 -5.73 -21.65
CA PHE A 305 -16.75 -7.11 -21.90
C PHE A 305 -18.24 -7.20 -22.19
N GLY A 306 -19.09 -6.30 -21.70
CA GLY A 306 -20.48 -6.19 -22.17
C GLY A 306 -20.53 -5.94 -23.68
N ASN A 307 -19.73 -4.98 -24.16
CA ASN A 307 -19.64 -4.65 -25.59
C ASN A 307 -18.90 -5.71 -26.43
N VAL A 308 -17.88 -6.39 -25.89
CA VAL A 308 -17.15 -7.47 -26.59
C VAL A 308 -17.93 -8.79 -26.54
N GLY A 309 -18.72 -9.03 -25.50
CA GLY A 309 -19.66 -10.15 -25.40
C GLY A 309 -20.78 -10.07 -26.42
N ASP A 310 -21.28 -8.88 -26.73
CA ASP A 310 -22.19 -8.68 -27.85
C ASP A 310 -21.51 -8.90 -29.22
N LEU A 311 -20.20 -8.68 -29.35
CA LEU A 311 -19.42 -9.11 -30.52
C LEU A 311 -19.26 -10.63 -30.63
N SER A 312 -19.33 -11.39 -29.53
CA SER A 312 -19.37 -12.86 -29.57
C SER A 312 -20.73 -13.42 -29.96
N LYS A 313 -21.82 -12.66 -29.79
CA LYS A 313 -23.16 -13.02 -30.32
C LYS A 313 -23.24 -12.93 -31.85
N PHE A 314 -22.30 -12.24 -32.50
CA PHE A 314 -22.13 -12.29 -33.95
C PHE A 314 -21.47 -13.59 -34.44
N GLN A 315 -21.20 -14.58 -33.57
CA GLN A 315 -20.81 -15.94 -33.97
C GLN A 315 -21.99 -16.85 -34.34
N THR A 316 -23.25 -16.39 -34.21
CA THR A 316 -24.45 -17.22 -34.48
C THR A 316 -25.37 -16.69 -35.57
N THR A 317 -24.87 -15.85 -36.48
CA THR A 317 -25.54 -15.46 -37.73
C THR A 317 -24.53 -15.50 -38.86
#